data_AF-A0A8H4M001-F1
#
_entry.id   AF-A0A8H4M001-F1
#
_cell.length_a   1.000
_cell.length_b   1.000
_cell.length_c   1.000
_cell.angle_alpha   90.00
_cell.angle_beta   90.00
_cell.angle_gamma   90.00
#
_symmetry.space_group_name_H-M   'P 1'
#
loop_
_entity.id
_entity.type
_entity.pdbx_description
1 polymer ?
#
loop_
_entity_poly.entity_id
_entity_poly.type
_entity_poly.pdbx_seq_one_letter_code
_entity_poly.pdbx_strand_id
1 'polypeptide(L)'
;MAEPPSYGDASELLNSHTLPPVTLRVAGRFVYSDDPQTPPLYELSHSVGFLRDTHHVVRVQRLQHQVKQLNGAPQVSTRARHLYDLKHPNHVTAPTFSFHAEATSRQSLCSFGISSFRPRRLSTARGYRVHRAARGPGHQLVSQDAIFEALPAKDGAVTFEWFDSQSRLLARELVQGGMASFLIGAEMSLAARDALVTAWILRVWWELAGGQDRWNWWQHAARYQ
;
A
#
# COMPACT_ATOMS: atom_id res chain seq x y z
N MET A 1 23.35 17.46 40.35
CA MET A 1 22.28 17.71 39.36
C MET A 1 22.19 16.46 38.50
N ALA A 2 21.06 15.75 38.52
CA ALA A 2 20.87 14.58 37.67
C ALA A 2 20.46 15.06 36.27
N GLU A 3 21.29 14.72 35.28
CA GLU A 3 20.99 14.95 33.88
C GLU A 3 19.75 14.13 33.50
N PRO A 4 18.71 14.72 32.90
CA PRO A 4 17.53 13.97 32.51
C PRO A 4 17.91 12.96 31.42
N PRO A 5 17.26 11.76 31.38
CA PRO A 5 17.55 10.78 30.35
C PRO A 5 17.34 11.39 28.97
N SER A 6 18.38 11.29 28.13
CA SER A 6 18.30 11.66 26.71
C SER A 6 17.26 10.76 26.05
N TYR A 7 16.10 11.34 25.72
CA TYR A 7 15.10 10.69 24.88
C TYR A 7 15.59 10.71 23.44
N GLY A 8 16.59 9.87 23.16
CA GLY A 8 16.92 9.49 21.79
C GLY A 8 15.67 8.92 21.13
N ASP A 9 15.30 9.53 20.01
CA ASP A 9 14.11 9.28 19.21
C ASP A 9 13.60 7.83 19.24
N ALA A 10 12.52 7.58 19.99
CA ALA A 10 11.73 6.35 19.85
C ALA A 10 11.24 6.12 18.41
N SER A 11 11.27 7.18 17.58
CA SER A 11 10.98 7.15 16.16
C SER A 11 12.11 6.52 15.31
N GLU A 12 13.37 6.61 15.74
CA GLU A 12 14.52 5.97 15.07
C GLU A 12 14.60 4.49 15.40
N LEU A 13 14.31 4.11 16.66
CA LEU A 13 14.22 2.70 17.04
C LEU A 13 13.09 1.99 16.26
N LEU A 14 11.90 2.56 16.13
CA LEU A 14 10.82 1.93 15.36
C LEU A 14 11.14 1.72 13.86
N ASN A 15 12.08 2.48 13.29
CA ASN A 15 12.50 2.30 11.89
C ASN A 15 13.54 1.19 11.70
N SER A 16 14.24 0.77 12.76
CA SER A 16 15.22 -0.32 12.73
C SER A 16 14.62 -1.71 13.02
N HIS A 17 13.36 -1.78 13.45
CA HIS A 17 12.69 -3.05 13.73
C HIS A 17 12.12 -3.65 12.43
N THR A 18 12.57 -4.86 12.10
CA THR A 18 11.94 -5.71 11.10
C THR A 18 10.55 -6.13 11.60
N LEU A 19 9.56 -6.02 10.73
CA LEU A 19 8.19 -6.41 11.04
C LEU A 19 7.95 -7.86 10.63
N PRO A 20 7.25 -8.67 11.45
CA PRO A 20 6.98 -10.07 11.16
C PRO A 20 5.93 -10.21 10.05
N PRO A 21 5.87 -11.34 9.33
CA PRO A 21 4.85 -11.63 8.32
C PRO A 21 3.43 -11.32 8.81
N VAL A 22 2.55 -10.87 7.91
CA VAL A 22 1.19 -10.47 8.26
C VAL A 22 0.22 -10.66 7.09
N THR A 23 -1.00 -11.07 7.40
CA THR A 23 -2.11 -11.05 6.44
C THR A 23 -2.90 -9.77 6.62
N LEU A 24 -3.07 -9.01 5.54
CA LEU A 24 -3.84 -7.77 5.54
C LEU A 24 -5.13 -7.93 4.76
N ARG A 25 -6.17 -7.21 5.17
CA ARG A 25 -7.49 -7.19 4.52
C ARG A 25 -8.01 -5.78 4.36
N VAL A 26 -8.51 -5.45 3.18
CA VAL A 26 -9.17 -4.17 2.92
C VAL A 26 -10.67 -4.28 3.21
N ALA A 27 -11.18 -3.34 4.01
CA ALA A 27 -12.62 -3.15 4.22
C ALA A 27 -12.95 -1.65 4.22
N GLY A 28 -13.76 -1.22 3.25
CA GLY A 28 -14.07 0.19 3.04
C GLY A 28 -12.81 1.01 2.81
N ARG A 29 -12.52 1.94 3.73
CA ARG A 29 -11.33 2.82 3.68
C ARG A 29 -10.18 2.36 4.58
N PHE A 30 -10.32 1.23 5.27
CA PHE A 30 -9.35 0.76 6.24
C PHE A 30 -8.67 -0.53 5.77
N VAL A 31 -7.45 -0.73 6.24
CA VAL A 31 -6.71 -2.00 6.10
C VAL A 31 -6.48 -2.59 7.50
N TYR A 32 -6.95 -3.80 7.70
CA TYR A 32 -6.86 -4.55 8.94
C TYR A 32 -5.83 -5.67 8.85
N SER A 33 -5.35 -6.12 10.00
CA SER A 33 -4.75 -7.45 10.13
C SER A 33 -5.84 -8.53 10.05
N ASP A 34 -5.46 -9.78 9.86
CA ASP A 34 -6.36 -10.94 9.98
C ASP A 34 -6.73 -11.25 11.43
N ASP A 35 -6.00 -10.70 12.41
CA ASP A 35 -6.41 -10.75 13.81
C ASP A 35 -7.60 -9.81 14.06
N PRO A 36 -8.80 -10.33 14.39
CA PRO A 36 -9.99 -9.52 14.60
C PRO A 36 -9.91 -8.61 15.85
N GLN A 37 -8.98 -8.86 16.77
CA GLN A 37 -8.77 -8.00 17.94
C GLN A 37 -7.84 -6.82 17.64
N THR A 38 -7.15 -6.84 16.49
CA THR A 38 -6.23 -5.79 16.11
C THR A 38 -6.99 -4.63 15.45
N PRO A 39 -6.85 -3.38 15.94
CA PRO A 39 -7.44 -2.21 15.30
C PRO A 39 -6.86 -1.99 13.88
N PRO A 40 -7.52 -1.20 13.02
CA PRO A 40 -7.05 -0.98 11.65
C PRO A 40 -5.63 -0.42 11.62
N LEU A 41 -4.79 -0.95 10.74
CA LEU A 41 -3.37 -0.56 10.61
C LEU A 41 -3.17 0.61 9.66
N TYR A 42 -4.00 0.71 8.63
CA TYR A 42 -3.96 1.78 7.64
C TYR A 42 -5.35 2.35 7.38
N GLU A 43 -5.36 3.60 6.96
CA GLU A 43 -6.53 4.34 6.57
C GLU A 43 -6.29 5.08 5.26
N LEU A 44 -7.30 5.05 4.40
CA LEU A 44 -7.34 5.74 3.12
C LEU A 44 -8.34 6.89 3.20
N SER A 45 -8.11 7.96 2.44
CA SER A 45 -9.12 9.04 2.35
C SER A 45 -10.39 8.62 1.61
N HIS A 46 -10.32 7.55 0.82
CA HIS A 46 -11.44 7.00 0.05
C HIS A 46 -11.55 5.50 0.28
N SER A 47 -12.78 4.99 0.23
CA SER A 47 -13.02 3.56 0.26
C SER A 47 -12.51 2.89 -1.02
N VAL A 48 -11.73 1.81 -0.89
CA VAL A 48 -11.06 1.15 -2.01
C VAL A 48 -12.05 0.71 -3.08
N GLY A 49 -13.16 0.08 -2.69
CA GLY A 49 -14.18 -0.40 -3.63
C GLY A 49 -14.93 0.70 -4.39
N PHE A 50 -14.74 1.97 -4.03
CA PHE A 50 -15.33 3.12 -4.71
C PHE A 50 -14.30 3.96 -5.48
N LEU A 51 -13.04 3.54 -5.52
CA LEU A 51 -12.03 4.19 -6.33
C LEU A 51 -12.37 4.05 -7.82
N ARG A 52 -12.21 5.16 -8.54
CA ARG A 52 -12.57 5.32 -9.96
C ARG A 52 -11.51 6.17 -10.64
N ASP A 53 -11.54 6.19 -11.96
CA ASP A 53 -10.72 7.04 -12.83
C ASP A 53 -10.90 8.55 -12.55
N THR A 54 -12.07 8.96 -12.05
CA THR A 54 -12.35 10.37 -11.69
C THR A 54 -11.68 10.83 -10.39
N HIS A 55 -11.11 9.91 -9.60
CA HIS A 55 -10.35 10.30 -8.42
C HIS A 55 -8.96 10.74 -8.88
N HIS A 56 -8.43 11.81 -8.28
CA HIS A 56 -7.09 12.30 -8.64
C HIS A 56 -6.08 12.19 -7.52
N VAL A 57 -6.55 12.12 -6.26
CA VAL A 57 -5.72 11.99 -5.07
C VAL A 57 -6.38 11.09 -4.03
N VAL A 58 -5.64 10.08 -3.55
CA VAL A 58 -6.03 9.24 -2.41
C VAL A 58 -4.92 9.28 -1.38
N ARG A 59 -5.23 9.74 -0.17
CA ARG A 59 -4.26 9.78 0.93
C ARG A 59 -4.15 8.41 1.57
N VAL A 60 -2.92 7.99 1.89
CA VAL A 60 -2.65 6.79 2.69
C VAL A 60 -2.04 7.20 4.03
N GLN A 61 -2.64 6.74 5.11
CA GLN A 61 -2.19 6.99 6.47
C GLN A 61 -1.97 5.67 7.21
N ARG A 62 -0.92 5.62 8.03
CA ARG A 62 -0.71 4.56 9.01
C ARG A 62 -1.32 4.97 10.33
N LEU A 63 -2.11 4.10 10.94
CA LEU A 63 -2.68 4.30 12.26
C LEU A 63 -1.73 3.72 13.31
N GLN A 64 -1.28 4.55 14.23
CA GLN A 64 -0.43 4.15 15.34
C GLN A 64 -1.26 4.16 16.62
N HIS A 65 -1.47 2.99 17.19
CA HIS A 65 -2.20 2.84 18.44
C HIS A 65 -1.20 2.82 19.60
N GLN A 66 -1.45 3.65 20.60
CA GLN A 66 -0.69 3.71 21.84
C GLN A 66 -1.64 3.59 23.01
N VAL A 67 -1.42 2.60 23.87
CA VAL A 67 -2.11 2.49 25.15
C VAL A 67 -1.39 3.40 26.15
N LYS A 68 -2.07 4.44 26.61
CA LYS A 68 -1.59 5.33 27.67
C LYS A 68 -2.37 5.03 28.93
N GLN A 69 -1.72 5.09 30.09
CA GLN A 69 -2.44 5.09 31.36
C GLN A 69 -2.77 6.53 31.74
N LEU A 70 -4.05 6.87 31.78
CA LEU A 70 -4.53 8.16 32.26
C LEU A 70 -5.37 7.90 33.52
N ASN A 71 -4.98 8.50 34.64
CA ASN A 71 -5.68 8.36 35.93
C ASN A 71 -5.91 6.89 36.37
N GLY A 72 -4.94 6.01 36.10
CA GLY A 72 -5.02 4.59 36.46
C GLY A 72 -5.88 3.72 35.52
N ALA A 73 -6.48 4.30 34.47
CA ALA A 73 -7.23 3.56 33.46
C ALA A 73 -6.47 3.48 32.12
N PRO A 74 -6.49 2.32 31.43
CA PRO A 74 -5.92 2.20 30.09
C PRO A 74 -6.77 2.98 29.08
N GLN A 75 -6.16 3.95 28.41
CA GLN A 75 -6.76 4.73 27.34
C GLN A 75 -6.00 4.48 26.03
N VAL A 76 -6.70 3.99 25.01
CA VAL A 76 -6.13 3.83 23.67
C VAL A 76 -6.16 5.17 22.95
N SER A 77 -5.00 5.66 22.54
CA SER A 77 -4.85 6.83 21.69
C SER A 77 -4.40 6.41 20.29
N THR A 78 -5.02 6.99 19.25
CA THR A 78 -4.69 6.70 17.86
C THR A 78 -4.06 7.94 17.23
N ARG A 79 -2.87 7.78 16.65
CA ARG A 79 -2.18 8.82 15.88
C ARG A 79 -2.12 8.39 14.42
N ALA A 80 -2.73 9.17 13.53
CA ALA A 80 -2.61 8.97 12.09
C ALA A 80 -1.33 9.62 11.56
N ARG A 81 -0.54 8.84 10.82
CA ARG A 81 0.67 9.31 10.15
C ARG A 81 0.45 9.27 8.64
N HIS A 82 0.53 10.41 7.98
CA HIS A 82 0.50 10.49 6.52
C HIS A 82 1.75 9.86 5.92
N LEU A 83 1.57 8.88 5.04
CA LEU A 83 2.67 8.18 4.36
C LEU A 83 2.84 8.65 2.93
N TYR A 84 1.73 8.64 2.17
CA TYR A 84 1.71 8.85 0.74
C TYR A 84 0.44 9.56 0.28
N ASP A 85 0.58 10.35 -0.79
CA ASP A 85 -0.53 10.73 -1.65
C ASP A 85 -0.46 9.92 -2.95
N LEU A 86 -1.41 9.01 -3.14
CA LEU A 86 -1.60 8.33 -4.41
C LEU A 86 -2.24 9.30 -5.39
N LYS A 87 -1.69 9.43 -6.58
CA LYS A 87 -2.15 10.36 -7.60
C LYS A 87 -2.46 9.65 -8.91
N HIS A 88 -3.49 10.15 -9.57
CA HIS A 88 -3.88 9.81 -10.92
C HIS A 88 -4.12 11.14 -11.69
N PRO A 89 -3.06 11.73 -12.27
CA PRO A 89 -3.16 13.01 -12.95
C PRO A 89 -3.87 12.90 -14.30
N ASN A 90 -4.58 13.96 -14.67
CA ASN A 90 -5.26 14.06 -15.97
C ASN A 90 -4.27 13.93 -17.14
N HIS A 91 -4.71 13.25 -18.20
CA HIS A 91 -3.91 12.88 -19.38
C HIS A 91 -3.31 14.05 -20.19
N VAL A 92 -3.58 15.30 -19.81
CA VAL A 92 -3.21 16.50 -20.57
C VAL A 92 -1.69 16.63 -20.76
N THR A 93 -0.87 16.08 -19.86
CA THR A 93 0.61 16.25 -19.88
C THR A 93 1.40 14.96 -20.09
N ALA A 94 0.77 13.88 -20.58
CA ALA A 94 1.43 12.57 -20.80
C ALA A 94 2.36 12.19 -19.62
N PRO A 95 1.81 11.99 -18.41
CA PRO A 95 2.61 11.83 -17.20
C PRO A 95 3.49 10.58 -17.31
N THR A 96 4.69 10.64 -16.72
CA THR A 96 5.64 9.51 -16.69
C THR A 96 5.02 8.24 -16.09
N PHE A 97 4.10 8.43 -15.14
CA PHE A 97 3.27 7.37 -14.58
C PHE A 97 1.82 7.82 -14.58
N SER A 98 0.92 7.00 -15.12
CA SER A 98 -0.52 7.27 -15.05
C SER A 98 -1.05 7.20 -13.63
N PHE A 99 -0.39 6.43 -12.76
CA PHE A 99 -0.66 6.34 -11.34
C PHE A 99 0.66 6.34 -10.58
N HIS A 100 0.76 7.13 -9.51
CA HIS A 100 1.97 7.20 -8.69
C HIS A 100 1.67 7.51 -7.23
N ALA A 101 2.64 7.27 -6.36
CA ALA A 101 2.60 7.59 -4.94
C ALA A 101 3.70 8.62 -4.62
N GLU A 102 3.29 9.76 -4.07
CA GLU A 102 4.22 10.77 -3.56
C GLU A 102 4.41 10.60 -2.06
N ALA A 103 5.65 10.35 -1.64
CA ALA A 103 6.00 10.25 -0.24
C ALA A 103 5.82 11.62 0.46
N THR A 104 5.19 11.63 1.63
CA THR A 104 4.98 12.85 2.42
C THR A 104 5.91 12.96 3.63
N SER A 105 6.73 11.93 3.87
CA SER A 105 7.66 11.86 4.98
C SER A 105 9.04 11.40 4.51
N ARG A 106 10.10 11.90 5.17
CA ARG A 106 11.48 11.45 4.94
C ARG A 106 11.73 10.01 5.40
N GLN A 107 10.84 9.44 6.22
CA GLN A 107 10.94 8.05 6.66
C GLN A 107 10.20 7.08 5.71
N SER A 108 9.53 7.59 4.68
CA SER A 108 8.97 6.76 3.61
C SER A 108 10.10 6.23 2.73
N LEU A 109 9.95 5.03 2.17
CA LEU A 109 11.01 4.37 1.38
C LEU A 109 11.47 5.21 0.17
N CYS A 110 10.50 5.70 -0.59
CA CYS A 110 10.62 6.65 -1.70
C CYS A 110 9.24 6.98 -2.25
N SER A 111 9.15 8.01 -3.09
CA SER A 111 8.06 8.12 -4.07
C SER A 111 8.23 7.06 -5.15
N PHE A 112 7.14 6.61 -5.75
CA PHE A 112 7.17 5.59 -6.79
C PHE A 112 6.00 5.69 -7.75
N GLY A 113 6.17 5.16 -8.96
CA GLY A 113 5.12 5.02 -9.96
C GLY A 113 4.87 3.58 -10.31
N ILE A 114 3.68 3.28 -10.86
CA ILE A 114 3.33 1.94 -11.32
C ILE A 114 3.16 1.93 -12.84
N SER A 115 3.64 0.88 -13.48
CA SER A 115 3.39 0.58 -14.89
C SER A 115 2.96 -0.87 -15.06
N SER A 116 2.29 -1.17 -16.18
CA SER A 116 1.87 -2.52 -16.51
C SER A 116 2.67 -3.10 -17.67
N PHE A 117 2.82 -4.42 -17.70
CA PHE A 117 3.49 -5.14 -18.78
C PHE A 117 2.88 -6.53 -18.98
N ARG A 118 3.30 -7.23 -20.05
CA ARG A 118 2.92 -8.63 -20.30
C ARG A 118 4.09 -9.54 -19.94
N PRO A 119 3.98 -10.37 -18.88
CA PRO A 119 5.11 -11.19 -18.40
C PRO A 119 5.50 -12.31 -19.37
N ARG A 120 4.57 -12.76 -20.22
CA ARG A 120 4.82 -13.78 -21.23
C ARG A 120 4.36 -13.29 -22.59
N ARG A 121 5.12 -13.65 -23.64
CA ARG A 121 4.72 -13.39 -25.03
C ARG A 121 3.35 -14.03 -25.28
N LEU A 122 2.46 -13.30 -25.95
CA LEU A 122 1.09 -13.72 -26.30
C LEU A 122 0.13 -13.97 -25.12
N SER A 123 0.54 -13.72 -23.87
CA SER A 123 -0.35 -13.79 -22.71
C SER A 123 -1.28 -12.57 -22.63
N THR A 124 -2.53 -12.80 -22.26
CA THR A 124 -3.48 -11.75 -21.87
C THR A 124 -3.29 -11.30 -20.42
N ALA A 125 -2.64 -12.13 -19.59
CA ALA A 125 -2.36 -11.80 -18.20
C ALA A 125 -1.34 -10.65 -18.12
N ARG A 126 -1.67 -9.65 -17.29
CA ARG A 126 -0.92 -8.42 -17.10
C ARG A 126 -0.16 -8.47 -15.78
N GLY A 127 1.12 -8.15 -15.79
CA GLY A 127 1.93 -7.88 -14.59
C GLY A 127 2.06 -6.38 -14.36
N TYR A 128 2.53 -6.02 -13.17
CA TYR A 128 2.76 -4.63 -12.78
C TYR A 128 4.17 -4.48 -12.21
N ARG A 129 4.78 -3.34 -12.48
CA ARG A 129 6.09 -2.99 -11.96
C ARG A 129 6.01 -1.63 -11.27
N VAL A 130 6.54 -1.59 -10.06
CA VAL A 130 6.60 -0.38 -9.24
C VAL A 130 8.03 0.13 -9.30
N HIS A 131 8.19 1.35 -9.78
CA HIS A 131 9.47 1.99 -10.00
C HIS A 131 9.65 3.13 -9.03
N ARG A 132 10.85 3.26 -8.46
CA ARG A 132 11.21 4.47 -7.73
C ARG A 132 11.03 5.68 -8.66
N ALA A 133 10.48 6.75 -8.10
CA ALA A 133 10.24 8.00 -8.81
C ALA A 133 11.04 9.12 -8.15
N ALA A 134 11.83 9.83 -8.96
CA ALA A 134 12.56 11.02 -8.53
C ALA A 134 12.07 12.26 -9.29
N ARG A 135 12.24 13.45 -8.71
CA ARG A 135 11.94 14.70 -9.41
C ARG A 135 13.07 15.01 -10.39
N GLY A 136 12.75 14.99 -11.67
CA GLY A 136 13.63 15.43 -12.75
C GLY A 136 13.47 16.92 -13.06
N PRO A 137 14.08 17.39 -14.17
CA PRO A 137 13.92 18.74 -14.67
C PRO A 137 12.43 19.11 -14.83
N GLY A 138 12.06 20.34 -14.49
CA GLY A 138 10.66 20.80 -14.60
C GLY A 138 9.69 20.14 -13.62
N HIS A 139 10.19 19.55 -12.51
CA HIS A 139 9.39 18.86 -11.49
C HIS A 139 8.65 17.60 -11.98
N GLN A 140 8.96 17.11 -13.17
CA GLN A 140 8.38 15.86 -13.67
C GLN A 140 8.95 14.67 -12.90
N LEU A 141 8.11 13.67 -12.59
CA LEU A 141 8.59 12.41 -12.04
C LEU A 141 9.35 11.64 -13.12
N VAL A 142 10.53 11.12 -12.80
CA VAL A 142 11.34 10.28 -13.68
C VAL A 142 11.43 8.89 -13.08
N SER A 143 11.22 7.86 -13.91
CA SER A 143 11.35 6.47 -13.50
C SER A 143 12.81 6.12 -13.24
N GLN A 144 13.05 5.44 -12.14
CA GLN A 144 14.35 4.84 -11.78
C GLN A 144 14.19 3.32 -11.69
N ASP A 145 14.95 2.69 -10.80
CA ASP A 145 14.95 1.25 -10.59
C ASP A 145 13.60 0.73 -10.08
N ALA A 146 13.28 -0.49 -10.49
CA ALA A 146 12.13 -1.22 -9.99
C ALA A 146 12.36 -1.61 -8.51
N ILE A 147 11.36 -1.35 -7.67
CA ILE A 147 11.38 -1.71 -6.24
C ILE A 147 10.48 -2.90 -5.94
N PHE A 148 9.38 -3.06 -6.69
CA PHE A 148 8.49 -4.21 -6.59
C PHE A 148 7.98 -4.65 -7.96
N GLU A 149 7.66 -5.93 -8.09
CA GLU A 149 7.01 -6.50 -9.26
C GLU A 149 5.84 -7.40 -8.82
N ALA A 150 4.66 -7.20 -9.40
CA ALA A 150 3.47 -8.02 -9.18
C ALA A 150 3.20 -8.86 -10.43
N LEU A 151 3.32 -10.18 -10.31
CA LEU A 151 3.14 -11.13 -11.40
C LEU A 151 1.86 -11.93 -11.20
N PRO A 152 1.05 -12.16 -12.25
CA PRO A 152 -0.08 -13.09 -12.17
C PRO A 152 0.40 -14.46 -11.69
N ALA A 153 -0.25 -15.00 -10.67
CA ALA A 153 0.07 -16.32 -10.19
C ALA A 153 -0.46 -17.40 -11.15
N LYS A 154 0.13 -18.59 -11.09
CA LYS A 154 -0.39 -19.78 -11.79
C LYS A 154 -1.52 -20.46 -11.01
N ASP A 155 -1.53 -20.27 -9.69
CA ASP A 155 -2.53 -20.81 -8.77
C ASP A 155 -3.81 -19.96 -8.85
N GLY A 156 -4.98 -20.60 -9.04
CA GLY A 156 -6.26 -19.92 -9.12
C GLY A 156 -6.69 -19.25 -7.81
N ALA A 157 -6.13 -19.64 -6.66
CA ALA A 157 -6.40 -18.99 -5.38
C ALA A 157 -5.66 -17.66 -5.21
N VAL A 158 -4.54 -17.47 -5.93
CA VAL A 158 -3.67 -16.31 -5.82
C VAL A 158 -3.83 -15.45 -7.07
N THR A 159 -4.11 -14.17 -6.89
CA THR A 159 -4.26 -13.25 -8.04
C THR A 159 -2.89 -12.75 -8.51
N PHE A 160 -2.05 -12.31 -7.57
CA PHE A 160 -0.70 -11.82 -7.85
C PHE A 160 0.31 -12.32 -6.82
N GLU A 161 1.52 -12.64 -7.28
CA GLU A 161 2.71 -12.80 -6.44
C GLU A 161 3.57 -11.54 -6.56
N TRP A 162 3.99 -11.01 -5.41
CA TRP A 162 4.74 -9.76 -5.32
C TRP A 162 6.19 -10.04 -4.94
N PHE A 163 7.12 -9.46 -5.70
CA PHE A 163 8.56 -9.67 -5.58
C PHE A 163 9.30 -8.37 -5.31
N ASP A 164 10.45 -8.46 -4.65
CA ASP A 164 11.40 -7.33 -4.55
C ASP A 164 12.28 -7.20 -5.80
N SER A 165 13.18 -6.20 -5.78
CA SER A 165 14.15 -5.96 -6.87
C SER A 165 15.15 -7.11 -7.10
N GLN A 166 15.27 -8.03 -6.15
CA GLN A 166 16.12 -9.22 -6.23
C GLN A 166 15.30 -10.47 -6.61
N SER A 167 14.06 -10.31 -7.07
CA SER A 167 13.14 -11.39 -7.41
C SER A 167 12.80 -12.34 -6.24
N ARG A 168 12.92 -11.87 -4.99
CA ARG A 168 12.50 -12.63 -3.81
C ARG A 168 11.01 -12.38 -3.56
N LEU A 169 10.27 -13.45 -3.30
CA LEU A 169 8.84 -13.36 -3.02
C LEU A 169 8.60 -12.64 -1.68
N LEU A 170 7.83 -11.56 -1.72
CA LEU A 170 7.45 -10.76 -0.56
C LEU A 170 6.04 -11.09 -0.07
N ALA A 171 5.09 -11.17 -1.01
CA ALA A 171 3.68 -11.24 -0.67
C ALA A 171 2.83 -11.93 -1.75
N ARG A 172 1.62 -12.33 -1.37
CA ARG A 172 0.59 -12.86 -2.27
C ARG A 172 -0.70 -12.08 -2.12
N GLU A 173 -1.25 -11.66 -3.24
CA GLU A 173 -2.56 -11.04 -3.33
C GLU A 173 -3.62 -12.11 -3.58
N LEU A 174 -4.65 -12.10 -2.76
CA LEU A 174 -5.70 -13.10 -2.69
C LEU A 174 -7.05 -12.40 -2.75
N VAL A 175 -8.05 -13.13 -3.22
CA VAL A 175 -9.44 -12.72 -3.16
C VAL A 175 -10.18 -13.73 -2.28
N GLN A 176 -10.61 -13.31 -1.09
CA GLN A 176 -11.28 -14.18 -0.13
C GLN A 176 -12.60 -13.56 0.29
N GLY A 177 -13.71 -14.27 0.08
CA GLY A 177 -15.03 -13.88 0.60
C GLY A 177 -15.51 -12.49 0.15
N GLY A 178 -15.22 -12.07 -1.08
CA GLY A 178 -15.56 -10.69 -1.47
C GLY A 178 -14.58 -9.63 -1.02
N MET A 179 -13.42 -10.00 -0.48
CA MET A 179 -12.48 -9.07 0.14
C MET A 179 -11.04 -9.27 -0.33
N ALA A 180 -10.31 -8.16 -0.50
CA ALA A 180 -8.98 -8.15 -1.11
C ALA A 180 -8.02 -8.38 0.04
N SER A 181 -7.31 -9.49 -0.02
CA SER A 181 -6.40 -9.91 1.04
C SER A 181 -4.97 -9.89 0.51
N PHE A 182 -4.04 -9.52 1.37
CA PHE A 182 -2.64 -9.36 1.02
C PHE A 182 -1.77 -10.03 2.08
N LEU A 183 -1.28 -11.22 1.74
CA LEU A 183 -0.45 -12.04 2.61
C LEU A 183 1.01 -11.65 2.42
N ILE A 184 1.56 -10.84 3.33
CA ILE A 184 2.97 -10.50 3.36
C ILE A 184 3.72 -11.60 4.11
N GLY A 185 4.48 -12.42 3.39
CA GLY A 185 5.21 -13.57 3.92
C GLY A 185 6.65 -13.27 4.34
N ALA A 186 7.22 -12.14 3.91
CA ALA A 186 8.59 -11.76 4.23
C ALA A 186 8.67 -10.80 5.43
N GLU A 187 9.71 -10.97 6.24
CA GLU A 187 10.15 -9.94 7.19
C GLU A 187 10.74 -8.75 6.43
N MET A 188 10.37 -7.53 6.84
CA MET A 188 10.84 -6.32 6.18
C MET A 188 10.75 -5.11 7.11
N SER A 189 11.48 -4.04 6.79
CA SER A 189 11.37 -2.80 7.56
C SER A 189 9.98 -2.18 7.45
N LEU A 190 9.62 -1.35 8.44
CA LEU A 190 8.37 -0.60 8.43
C LEU A 190 8.20 0.25 7.16
N ALA A 191 9.26 0.93 6.71
CA ALA A 191 9.22 1.73 5.49
C ALA A 191 8.97 0.88 4.22
N ALA A 192 9.56 -0.32 4.15
CA ALA A 192 9.33 -1.25 3.04
C ALA A 192 7.90 -1.81 3.07
N ARG A 193 7.37 -2.16 4.25
CA ARG A 193 5.97 -2.59 4.40
C ARG A 193 4.99 -1.50 3.99
N ASP A 194 5.20 -0.28 4.48
CA ASP A 194 4.35 0.87 4.16
C ASP A 194 4.34 1.15 2.65
N ALA A 195 5.49 1.07 1.99
CA ALA A 195 5.60 1.18 0.54
C ALA A 195 4.91 0.02 -0.20
N LEU A 196 5.08 -1.22 0.25
CA LEU A 196 4.47 -2.41 -0.37
C LEU A 196 2.93 -2.38 -0.25
N VAL A 197 2.39 -2.04 0.92
CA VAL A 197 0.94 -1.88 1.14
C VAL A 197 0.40 -0.76 0.25
N THR A 198 1.09 0.38 0.21
CA THR A 198 0.70 1.51 -0.64
C THR A 198 0.72 1.14 -2.12
N ALA A 199 1.73 0.38 -2.57
CA ALA A 199 1.82 -0.12 -3.94
C ALA A 199 0.69 -1.11 -4.28
N TRP A 200 0.30 -1.97 -3.35
CA TRP A 200 -0.85 -2.85 -3.51
C TRP A 200 -2.14 -2.05 -3.70
N ILE A 201 -2.41 -1.04 -2.87
CA ILE A 201 -3.59 -0.17 -3.02
C ILE A 201 -3.55 0.59 -4.37
N LEU A 202 -2.37 1.07 -4.78
CA LEU A 202 -2.20 1.75 -6.07
C LEU A 202 -2.51 0.81 -7.26
N ARG A 203 -2.09 -0.46 -7.19
CA ARG A 203 -2.42 -1.49 -8.20
C ARG A 203 -3.91 -1.80 -8.22
N VAL A 204 -4.56 -1.92 -7.06
CA VAL A 204 -6.01 -2.12 -6.97
C VAL A 204 -6.73 -0.94 -7.62
N TRP A 205 -6.33 0.29 -7.31
CA TRP A 205 -6.91 1.48 -7.93
C TRP A 205 -6.72 1.51 -9.45
N TRP A 206 -5.52 1.18 -9.96
CA TRP A 206 -5.27 1.08 -11.40
C TRP A 206 -6.30 0.19 -12.11
N GLU A 207 -6.59 -0.99 -11.54
CA GLU A 207 -7.54 -1.93 -12.13
C GLU A 207 -8.99 -1.45 -12.06
N LEU A 208 -9.38 -0.84 -10.94
CA LEU A 208 -10.72 -0.27 -10.77
C LEU A 208 -10.97 0.92 -11.71
N ALA A 209 -9.96 1.78 -11.91
CA ALA A 209 -10.02 2.91 -12.82
C ALA A 209 -10.05 2.47 -14.29
N GLY A 210 -9.28 1.43 -14.65
CA GLY A 210 -9.22 0.89 -16.01
C GLY A 210 -10.47 0.14 -16.48
N GLY A 211 -11.54 0.10 -15.68
CA GLY A 211 -12.82 -0.51 -16.06
C GLY A 211 -12.75 -2.03 -16.30
N GLN A 212 -11.78 -2.74 -15.72
CA GLN A 212 -11.75 -4.19 -15.84
C GLN A 212 -12.85 -4.82 -14.96
N ASP A 213 -13.88 -5.35 -15.62
CA ASP A 213 -15.06 -6.02 -15.05
C ASP A 213 -14.76 -7.17 -14.07
N ARG A 214 -13.49 -7.59 -13.92
CA ARG A 214 -13.04 -8.57 -12.91
C ARG A 214 -13.36 -8.16 -11.47
N TRP A 215 -13.64 -6.88 -11.22
CA TRP A 215 -13.95 -6.32 -9.89
C TRP A 215 -15.43 -5.94 -9.68
N ASN A 216 -16.33 -6.22 -10.64
CA ASN A 216 -17.74 -5.85 -10.50
C ASN A 216 -18.55 -6.74 -9.54
N TRP A 217 -18.03 -7.91 -9.16
CA TRP A 217 -18.72 -8.84 -8.26
C TRP A 217 -18.75 -8.38 -6.77
N TRP A 218 -17.96 -7.37 -6.40
CA TRP A 218 -17.89 -6.81 -5.04
C TRP A 218 -19.10 -5.92 -4.72
N GLN A 219 -19.68 -5.29 -5.75
CA GLN A 219 -20.90 -4.48 -5.59
C GLN A 219 -22.13 -5.31 -5.22
N HIS A 220 -22.10 -6.62 -5.48
CA HIS A 220 -23.18 -7.54 -5.11
C HIS A 220 -23.07 -8.08 -3.69
N ALA A 221 -21.86 -8.15 -3.12
CA ALA A 221 -21.64 -8.64 -1.76
C ALA A 221 -21.99 -7.59 -0.68
N ALA A 222 -21.88 -6.29 -0.99
CA ALA A 222 -22.21 -5.20 -0.07
C ALA A 222 -23.72 -4.87 0.00
N ARG A 223 -24.58 -5.59 -0.73
CA ARG A 223 -26.05 -5.41 -0.68
C ARG A 223 -26.76 -6.32 0.33
N TYR A 224 -26.01 -7.13 1.08
CA TYR A 224 -26.55 -8.03 2.10
C TYR A 224 -25.80 -7.89 3.43
N GLN A 225 -25.76 -6.68 3.98
CA GLN A 225 -25.62 -6.43 5.42
C GLN A 225 -26.51 -5.27 5.83
#